data_AF-A0A3P9PAF4-F1
#
_entry.id   AF-A0A3P9PAF4-F1
#
_cell.length_a   1.000
_cell.length_b   1.000
_cell.length_c   1.000
_cell.angle_alpha   90.00
_cell.angle_beta   90.00
_cell.angle_gamma   90.00
#
_symmetry.space_group_name_H-M   'P 1'
#
loop_
_entity.id
_entity.type
_entity.pdbx_description
1 polymer ?
#
loop_
_entity_poly.entity_id
_entity_poly.type
_entity_poly.pdbx_seq_one_letter_code
_entity_poly.pdbx_strand_id
1 'polypeptide(L)'
;MSNSGGRRLKQWLMEQIQSAQYSGLQWEDESRTMFRIPWKHAGKQDYNQEVDASIFKAWAVFKGKFKEGDKAEPATWKTRLRCALNKSPDFEEVTERSQLDISEPYKVYRIVPEEEQKSGSSDHTDMACSPTEIEELIKEVQNCLSFERVRLHDCFSCSMLSSSSPLCISLLSRHFLAFSFSQLMISFYYGGKLMYNTLVTHPEGCRISPQQHLGRGAPYSSDSMQNVHFPPAELIEYERQRYFTRKLLGHLERGVLVRANQEGIFIKRLCQSRVFCSGLGDGSSQYGSMPWKLERDSVVKIFDTGRFFQALQLYQEGQIAAPDPSVTLCFGEELNDVSSAKSKLIILQITMVNCQHMLESLNMRRSQPYTSSPNVEMSDDVATEQMARIYQDLCSYSVPQRPACYRDNMPITA
;
A
#
# COMPACT_ATOMS: atom_id res chain seq x y z
N MET A 1 42.62 -15.16 -18.34
CA MET A 1 42.44 -14.79 -19.76
C MET A 1 41.07 -14.13 -19.89
N SER A 2 41.01 -13.04 -20.67
CA SER A 2 39.90 -12.10 -20.90
C SER A 2 39.23 -11.43 -19.69
N ASN A 3 39.72 -10.24 -19.38
CA ASN A 3 39.11 -9.23 -18.52
C ASN A 3 37.82 -8.70 -19.19
N SER A 4 36.64 -9.24 -18.84
CA SER A 4 35.34 -8.84 -19.38
C SER A 4 34.77 -7.64 -18.62
N GLY A 5 35.49 -6.51 -18.66
CA GLY A 5 35.01 -5.23 -18.16
C GLY A 5 33.71 -4.84 -18.85
N GLY A 6 32.60 -4.86 -18.09
CA GLY A 6 31.35 -4.16 -18.40
C GLY A 6 30.46 -4.73 -19.51
N ARG A 7 30.12 -6.04 -19.55
CA ARG A 7 28.99 -6.44 -20.43
C ARG A 7 27.68 -5.83 -19.91
N ARG A 8 26.90 -5.22 -20.81
CA ARG A 8 25.56 -4.68 -20.54
C ARG A 8 24.62 -5.81 -20.07
N LEU A 9 23.71 -5.50 -19.15
CA LEU A 9 22.73 -6.46 -18.60
C LEU A 9 22.00 -7.25 -19.70
N LYS A 10 21.59 -6.56 -20.77
CA LYS A 10 20.98 -7.14 -21.97
C LYS A 10 21.77 -8.32 -22.53
N GLN A 11 23.04 -8.09 -22.85
CA GLN A 11 23.92 -9.09 -23.44
C GLN A 11 24.13 -10.27 -22.50
N TRP A 12 24.43 -9.99 -21.22
CA TRP A 12 24.64 -11.05 -20.24
C TRP A 12 23.43 -11.95 -20.07
N LEU A 13 22.23 -11.36 -20.00
CA LEU A 13 21.00 -12.11 -19.78
C LEU A 13 20.63 -12.96 -20.99
N MET A 14 20.80 -12.45 -22.21
CA MET A 14 20.63 -13.24 -23.43
C MET A 14 21.56 -14.46 -23.48
N GLU A 15 22.83 -14.30 -23.08
CA GLU A 15 23.78 -15.40 -22.97
C GLU A 15 23.32 -16.44 -21.92
N GLN A 16 22.74 -16.01 -20.79
CA GLN A 16 22.23 -16.91 -19.76
C GLN A 16 20.95 -17.65 -20.19
N ILE A 17 20.09 -17.02 -20.97
CA ILE A 17 18.90 -17.68 -21.53
C ILE A 17 19.35 -18.72 -22.57
N GLN A 18 20.33 -18.38 -23.40
CA GLN A 18 20.84 -19.28 -24.43
C GLN A 18 21.65 -20.46 -23.86
N SER A 19 22.30 -20.29 -22.70
CA SER A 19 23.03 -21.37 -22.05
C SER A 19 22.12 -22.49 -21.54
N ALA A 20 20.81 -22.22 -21.37
CA ALA A 20 19.81 -23.14 -20.83
C ALA A 20 20.20 -23.78 -19.48
N GLN A 21 21.09 -23.12 -18.73
CA GLN A 21 21.65 -23.65 -17.48
C GLN A 21 20.71 -23.43 -16.27
N TYR A 22 19.75 -22.51 -16.39
CA TYR A 22 18.88 -22.11 -15.29
C TYR A 22 17.45 -22.60 -15.55
N SER A 23 16.95 -23.48 -14.68
CA SER A 23 15.61 -24.05 -14.81
C SER A 23 14.55 -22.95 -14.88
N GLY A 24 13.71 -22.98 -15.90
CA GLY A 24 12.61 -22.01 -16.11
C GLY A 24 13.02 -20.66 -16.71
N LEU A 25 14.32 -20.38 -16.91
CA LEU A 25 14.79 -19.25 -17.71
C LEU A 25 14.84 -19.63 -19.19
N GLN A 26 13.93 -19.10 -20.00
CA GLN A 26 13.83 -19.46 -21.43
C GLN A 26 13.14 -18.37 -22.25
N TRP A 27 13.30 -18.45 -23.57
CA TRP A 27 12.51 -17.66 -24.53
C TRP A 27 11.04 -18.10 -24.52
N GLU A 28 10.13 -17.13 -24.61
CA GLU A 28 8.68 -17.31 -24.71
C GLU A 28 8.21 -17.31 -26.18
N ASP A 29 9.01 -16.75 -27.09
CA ASP A 29 8.72 -16.62 -28.50
C ASP A 29 9.89 -17.08 -29.38
N GLU A 30 9.59 -17.58 -30.58
CA GLU A 30 10.60 -18.02 -31.55
C GLU A 30 11.46 -16.85 -32.06
N SER A 31 10.90 -15.64 -32.07
CA SER A 31 11.60 -14.41 -32.44
C SER A 31 12.59 -13.91 -31.37
N ARG A 32 12.67 -14.56 -30.20
CA ARG A 32 13.58 -14.22 -29.09
C ARG A 32 13.48 -12.75 -28.68
N THR A 33 12.25 -12.25 -28.62
CA THR A 33 11.95 -10.89 -28.15
C THR A 33 11.38 -10.88 -26.74
N MET A 34 10.92 -12.02 -26.23
CA MET A 34 10.36 -12.18 -24.90
C MET A 34 10.95 -13.41 -24.22
N PHE A 35 11.27 -13.28 -22.94
CA PHE A 35 11.78 -14.37 -22.14
C PHE A 35 11.14 -14.34 -20.76
N ARG A 36 11.11 -15.50 -20.11
CA ARG A 36 10.63 -15.63 -18.74
C ARG A 36 11.77 -15.87 -17.76
N ILE A 37 11.64 -15.34 -16.55
CA ILE A 37 12.53 -15.59 -15.41
C ILE A 37 11.73 -16.26 -14.28
N PRO A 38 12.21 -17.37 -13.70
CA PRO A 38 11.62 -17.97 -12.51
C PRO A 38 11.56 -16.97 -11.35
N TRP A 39 10.43 -16.94 -10.62
CA TRP A 39 10.16 -15.93 -9.60
C TRP A 39 9.70 -16.47 -8.25
N LYS A 40 10.06 -17.72 -7.92
CA LYS A 40 9.67 -18.38 -6.67
C LYS A 40 10.03 -17.56 -5.42
N HIS A 41 9.14 -17.59 -4.43
CA HIS A 41 9.29 -16.86 -3.17
C HIS A 41 10.03 -17.71 -2.14
N ALA A 42 11.01 -17.12 -1.45
CA ALA A 42 11.83 -17.81 -0.45
C ALA A 42 11.06 -18.35 0.76
N GLY A 43 9.85 -17.82 1.01
CA GLY A 43 8.96 -18.29 2.09
C GLY A 43 8.11 -19.52 1.73
N LYS A 44 8.20 -20.04 0.49
CA LYS A 44 7.50 -21.28 0.10
C LYS A 44 8.27 -22.49 0.64
N GLN A 45 7.53 -23.50 1.13
CA GLN A 45 8.11 -24.69 1.76
C GLN A 45 8.99 -25.51 0.78
N ASP A 46 8.70 -25.42 -0.51
CA ASP A 46 9.40 -26.09 -1.61
C ASP A 46 10.42 -25.17 -2.31
N TYR A 47 10.86 -24.10 -1.64
CA TYR A 47 11.92 -23.23 -2.14
C TYR A 47 13.29 -23.87 -1.96
N ASN A 48 14.00 -24.09 -3.07
CA ASN A 48 15.38 -24.54 -3.11
C ASN A 48 16.28 -23.39 -3.54
N GLN A 49 17.04 -22.86 -2.58
CA GLN A 49 17.97 -21.76 -2.83
C GLN A 49 18.98 -22.02 -3.96
N GLU A 50 19.47 -23.25 -4.13
CA GLU A 50 20.46 -23.55 -5.18
C GLU A 50 19.86 -23.46 -6.57
N VAL A 51 18.59 -23.85 -6.70
CA VAL A 51 17.86 -23.90 -7.98
C VAL A 51 17.13 -22.58 -8.23
N ASP A 52 16.30 -22.14 -7.29
CA ASP A 52 15.41 -20.97 -7.40
C ASP A 52 16.17 -19.65 -7.31
N ALA A 53 17.36 -19.64 -6.68
CA ALA A 53 18.22 -18.46 -6.65
C ALA A 53 19.35 -18.49 -7.69
N SER A 54 19.45 -19.53 -8.50
CA SER A 54 20.59 -19.80 -9.39
C SER A 54 20.92 -18.64 -10.35
N ILE A 55 19.92 -18.12 -11.08
CA ILE A 55 20.11 -17.00 -12.01
C ILE A 55 20.46 -15.70 -11.29
N PHE A 56 19.87 -15.48 -10.11
CA PHE A 56 20.17 -14.30 -9.29
C PHE A 56 21.60 -14.36 -8.73
N LYS A 57 22.02 -15.55 -8.27
CA LYS A 57 23.39 -15.82 -7.84
C LYS A 57 24.38 -15.58 -8.98
N ALA A 58 24.07 -16.08 -10.18
CA ALA A 58 24.90 -15.89 -11.36
C ALA A 58 25.07 -14.41 -11.71
N TRP A 59 24.02 -13.60 -11.60
CA TRP A 59 24.11 -12.14 -11.77
C TRP A 59 25.03 -11.50 -10.73
N ALA A 60 24.93 -11.92 -9.47
CA ALA A 60 25.79 -11.42 -8.40
C ALA A 60 27.27 -11.77 -8.63
N VAL A 61 27.56 -12.99 -9.07
CA VAL A 61 28.91 -13.43 -9.49
C VAL A 61 29.39 -12.60 -10.68
N PHE A 62 28.55 -12.43 -11.69
CA PHE A 62 28.88 -11.68 -12.90
C PHE A 62 29.23 -10.22 -12.61
N LYS A 63 28.52 -9.58 -11.66
CA LYS A 63 28.81 -8.22 -11.19
C LYS A 63 29.97 -8.16 -10.18
N GLY A 64 30.61 -9.28 -9.86
CA GLY A 64 31.71 -9.37 -8.90
C GLY A 64 31.29 -9.09 -7.45
N LYS A 65 30.00 -9.19 -7.15
CA LYS A 65 29.41 -8.90 -5.82
C LYS A 65 29.16 -10.15 -4.98
N PHE A 66 29.67 -11.30 -5.41
CA PHE A 66 29.65 -12.58 -4.70
C PHE A 66 30.78 -13.48 -5.20
N LYS A 67 31.50 -14.14 -4.30
CA LYS A 67 32.52 -15.16 -4.60
C LYS A 67 32.19 -16.48 -3.90
N GLU A 68 32.69 -17.58 -4.44
CA GLU A 68 32.46 -18.91 -3.88
C GLU A 68 33.15 -19.03 -2.51
N GLY A 69 32.34 -19.20 -1.45
CA GLY A 69 32.77 -19.13 -0.05
C GLY A 69 32.14 -17.98 0.75
N ASP A 70 31.57 -16.96 0.08
CA ASP A 70 30.83 -15.89 0.74
C ASP A 70 29.47 -16.41 1.26
N LYS A 71 28.94 -15.75 2.31
CA LYS A 71 27.60 -16.04 2.81
C LYS A 71 26.57 -15.82 1.71
N ALA A 72 25.78 -16.84 1.42
CA ALA A 72 24.78 -16.77 0.37
C ALA A 72 23.56 -15.93 0.80
N GLU A 73 23.17 -14.98 -0.05
CA GLU A 73 22.04 -14.08 0.22
C GLU A 73 21.07 -13.99 -0.99
N PRO A 74 20.19 -14.99 -1.15
CA PRO A 74 19.28 -15.08 -2.30
C PRO A 74 18.38 -13.86 -2.49
N ALA A 75 17.87 -13.29 -1.39
CA ALA A 75 17.00 -12.12 -1.40
C ALA A 75 17.73 -10.88 -1.96
N THR A 76 19.00 -10.69 -1.56
CA THR A 76 19.88 -9.62 -2.03
C THR A 76 20.13 -9.77 -3.52
N TRP A 77 20.44 -10.97 -3.99
CA TRP A 77 20.68 -11.25 -5.40
C TRP A 77 19.44 -11.00 -6.27
N LYS A 78 18.26 -11.49 -5.83
CA LYS A 78 16.99 -11.28 -6.53
C LYS A 78 16.64 -9.81 -6.64
N THR A 79 16.85 -9.04 -5.56
CA THR A 79 16.62 -7.59 -5.54
C THR A 79 17.53 -6.86 -6.52
N ARG A 80 18.83 -7.20 -6.54
CA ARG A 80 19.80 -6.57 -7.46
C ARG A 80 19.45 -6.80 -8.93
N LEU A 81 19.06 -8.02 -9.32
CA LEU A 81 18.67 -8.31 -10.70
C LEU A 81 17.37 -7.59 -11.07
N ARG A 82 16.36 -7.60 -10.18
CA ARG A 82 15.10 -6.87 -10.38
C ARG A 82 15.33 -5.38 -10.66
N CYS A 83 16.14 -4.73 -9.82
CA CYS A 83 16.44 -3.31 -9.99
C CYS A 83 17.19 -3.03 -11.31
N ALA A 84 18.07 -3.94 -11.72
CA ALA A 84 18.80 -3.82 -12.97
C ALA A 84 17.85 -3.92 -14.18
N LEU A 85 16.90 -4.85 -14.15
CA LEU A 85 15.87 -5.00 -15.18
C LEU A 85 14.97 -3.76 -15.27
N ASN A 86 14.43 -3.30 -14.13
CA ASN A 86 13.49 -2.16 -14.11
C ASN A 86 14.12 -0.82 -14.48
N LYS A 87 15.43 -0.65 -14.26
CA LYS A 87 16.17 0.57 -14.64
C LYS A 87 16.69 0.53 -16.08
N SER A 88 16.72 -0.64 -16.71
CA SER A 88 17.30 -0.79 -18.04
C SER A 88 16.26 -0.43 -19.11
N PRO A 89 16.59 0.47 -20.06
CA PRO A 89 15.69 0.78 -21.18
C PRO A 89 15.57 -0.38 -22.17
N ASP A 90 16.41 -1.42 -22.05
CA ASP A 90 16.40 -2.59 -22.93
C ASP A 90 15.28 -3.58 -22.60
N PHE A 91 14.60 -3.42 -21.45
CA PHE A 91 13.63 -4.39 -20.96
C PHE A 91 12.33 -3.73 -20.50
N GLU A 92 11.23 -4.41 -20.76
CA GLU A 92 9.90 -4.05 -20.28
C GLU A 92 9.22 -5.29 -19.70
N GLU A 93 8.68 -5.20 -18.49
CA GLU A 93 7.93 -6.31 -17.88
C GLU A 93 6.56 -6.45 -18.57
N VAL A 94 6.25 -7.64 -19.06
CA VAL A 94 4.95 -7.97 -19.66
C VAL A 94 4.10 -8.67 -18.61
N THR A 95 3.42 -7.87 -17.80
CA THR A 95 2.67 -8.35 -16.62
C THR A 95 1.55 -9.32 -16.98
N GLU A 96 0.90 -9.14 -18.13
CA GLU A 96 -0.23 -9.96 -18.59
C GLU A 96 0.20 -11.40 -18.92
N ARG A 97 1.49 -11.62 -19.20
CA ARG A 97 2.05 -12.94 -19.51
C ARG A 97 2.78 -13.58 -18.33
N SER A 98 2.96 -12.83 -17.24
CA SER A 98 3.60 -13.33 -16.02
C SER A 98 2.63 -14.20 -15.23
N GLN A 99 3.09 -15.32 -14.66
CA GLN A 99 2.27 -16.22 -13.86
C GLN A 99 2.91 -16.45 -12.51
N LEU A 100 2.34 -15.86 -11.45
CA LEU A 100 2.89 -15.94 -10.09
C LEU A 100 2.14 -16.94 -9.19
N ASP A 101 0.96 -17.39 -9.60
CA ASP A 101 0.05 -18.21 -8.79
C ASP A 101 0.13 -19.71 -9.08
N ILE A 102 1.11 -20.12 -9.90
CA ILE A 102 1.35 -21.51 -10.29
C ILE A 102 2.49 -22.13 -9.45
N SER A 103 2.67 -23.45 -9.54
CA SER A 103 3.71 -24.17 -8.79
C SER A 103 5.12 -23.68 -9.08
N GLU A 104 5.40 -23.36 -10.34
CA GLU A 104 6.68 -22.82 -10.82
C GLU A 104 6.46 -21.39 -11.37
N PRO A 105 6.38 -20.39 -10.48
CA PRO A 105 6.00 -19.03 -10.87
C PRO A 105 7.11 -18.35 -11.68
N TYR A 106 6.73 -17.51 -12.64
CA TYR A 106 7.65 -16.79 -13.51
C TYR A 106 7.15 -15.39 -13.89
N LYS A 107 8.10 -14.53 -14.25
CA LYS A 107 7.85 -13.20 -14.83
C LYS A 107 8.32 -13.15 -16.27
N VAL A 108 7.56 -12.50 -17.15
CA VAL A 108 7.89 -12.32 -18.56
C VAL A 108 8.40 -10.92 -18.82
N TYR A 109 9.49 -10.81 -19.57
CA TYR A 109 10.07 -9.53 -20.00
C TYR A 109 10.22 -9.52 -21.52
N ARG A 110 9.92 -8.37 -22.12
CA ARG A 110 10.16 -8.06 -23.53
C ARG A 110 11.46 -7.27 -23.66
N ILE A 111 12.26 -7.62 -24.67
CA ILE A 111 13.42 -6.84 -25.10
C ILE A 111 12.93 -5.69 -25.98
N VAL A 112 13.19 -4.47 -25.56
CA VAL A 112 12.76 -3.25 -26.29
C VAL A 112 13.75 -2.97 -27.44
N PRO A 113 13.29 -2.90 -28.70
CA PRO A 113 14.12 -2.50 -29.85
C PRO A 113 14.70 -1.09 -29.66
N GLU A 114 15.91 -0.82 -30.16
CA GLU A 114 16.59 0.47 -29.97
C GLU A 114 15.79 1.67 -30.49
N GLU A 115 14.93 1.48 -31.49
CA GLU A 115 14.05 2.50 -32.08
C GLU A 115 12.94 2.97 -31.13
N GLU A 116 12.52 2.12 -30.19
CA GLU A 116 11.48 2.40 -29.20
C GLU A 116 12.07 2.87 -27.86
N GLN A 117 13.40 2.80 -27.70
CA GLN A 117 14.10 3.30 -26.53
C GLN A 117 14.13 4.83 -26.59
N LYS A 118 13.32 5.50 -25.77
CA LYS A 118 13.25 6.97 -25.71
C LYS A 118 14.64 7.59 -25.56
N SER A 119 15.05 8.38 -26.56
CA SER A 119 16.33 9.08 -26.62
C SER A 119 16.43 10.16 -25.54
N GLY A 120 17.05 9.83 -24.41
CA GLY A 120 17.81 10.80 -23.63
C GLY A 120 19.19 10.92 -24.28
N SER A 121 19.56 12.12 -24.74
CA SER A 121 20.85 12.42 -25.34
C SER A 121 22.02 11.80 -24.58
N SER A 122 22.90 11.14 -25.32
CA SER A 122 24.16 10.58 -24.86
C SER A 122 25.02 11.60 -24.12
N ASP A 123 25.37 11.29 -22.87
CA ASP A 123 26.73 11.52 -22.41
C ASP A 123 27.23 10.23 -21.74
N HIS A 124 28.36 9.73 -22.24
CA HIS A 124 28.99 8.49 -21.81
C HIS A 124 29.43 8.63 -20.33
N THR A 125 28.59 8.17 -19.41
CA THR A 125 29.02 7.90 -18.04
C THR A 125 28.89 6.41 -17.79
N ASP A 126 30.04 5.78 -17.55
CA ASP A 126 30.14 4.42 -17.03
C ASP A 126 29.19 4.28 -15.84
N MET A 127 28.17 3.43 -15.97
CA MET A 127 27.33 3.01 -14.86
C MET A 127 28.11 2.02 -13.98
N ALA A 128 29.19 2.50 -13.39
CA ALA A 128 29.82 1.91 -12.23
C ALA A 128 28.96 2.32 -11.03
N CYS A 129 27.94 1.51 -10.74
CA CYS A 129 27.15 1.69 -9.53
C CYS A 129 28.11 1.58 -8.34
N SER A 130 28.33 2.71 -7.66
CA SER A 130 29.22 2.85 -6.52
C SER A 130 28.96 1.71 -5.53
N PRO A 131 29.99 0.93 -5.13
CA PRO A 131 29.83 -0.16 -4.16
C PRO A 131 29.12 0.29 -2.88
N THR A 132 29.30 1.55 -2.50
CA THR A 132 28.80 2.16 -1.26
C THR A 132 27.30 2.42 -1.30
N GLU A 133 26.75 2.91 -2.42
CA GLU A 133 25.29 3.17 -2.55
C GLU A 133 24.47 1.87 -2.58
N ILE A 134 25.04 0.79 -3.11
CA ILE A 134 24.40 -0.53 -3.13
C ILE A 134 24.52 -1.22 -1.76
N GLU A 135 25.65 -1.06 -1.05
CA GLU A 135 25.80 -1.62 0.31
C GLU A 135 24.89 -0.94 1.34
N GLU A 136 24.64 0.36 1.21
CA GLU A 136 23.64 1.07 2.03
C GLU A 136 22.22 0.56 1.77
N LEU A 137 21.82 0.41 0.51
CA LEU A 137 20.51 -0.17 0.13
C LEU A 137 20.32 -1.62 0.61
N ILE A 138 21.40 -2.39 0.76
CA ILE A 138 21.34 -3.78 1.26
C ILE A 138 21.23 -3.82 2.77
N LYS A 139 22.00 -2.99 3.50
CA LYS A 139 21.82 -2.81 4.95
C LYS A 139 20.38 -2.38 5.28
N GLU A 140 19.77 -1.57 4.42
CA GLU A 140 18.41 -1.07 4.59
C GLU A 140 17.34 -2.14 4.31
N VAL A 141 17.47 -2.94 3.24
CA VAL A 141 16.53 -4.04 2.91
C VAL A 141 16.69 -5.24 3.86
N GLN A 142 17.90 -5.52 4.33
CA GLN A 142 18.19 -6.62 5.25
C GLN A 142 17.78 -6.28 6.70
N ASN A 143 17.74 -4.99 7.07
CA ASN A 143 17.04 -4.53 8.27
C ASN A 143 15.52 -4.65 8.14
N CYS A 144 14.92 -4.36 6.97
CA CYS A 144 13.48 -4.56 6.78
C CYS A 144 13.03 -6.03 6.86
N LEU A 145 13.83 -6.97 6.34
CA LEU A 145 13.48 -8.41 6.35
C LEU A 145 13.76 -9.11 7.69
N SER A 146 14.52 -8.47 8.59
CA SER A 146 14.74 -8.95 9.96
C SER A 146 13.79 -8.31 10.99
N PHE A 147 13.02 -7.29 10.59
CA PHE A 147 12.13 -6.50 11.45
C PHE A 147 10.68 -6.99 11.52
N GLU A 148 10.34 -8.19 11.04
CA GLU A 148 9.01 -8.79 11.27
C GLU A 148 8.70 -9.06 12.76
N ARG A 149 9.57 -8.65 13.69
CA ARG A 149 9.35 -8.75 15.13
C ARG A 149 9.71 -7.49 15.92
N VAL A 150 9.47 -6.29 15.39
CA VAL A 150 9.63 -5.06 16.17
C VAL A 150 8.27 -4.45 16.51
N ARG A 151 7.97 -4.43 17.80
CA ARG A 151 6.87 -3.67 18.38
C ARG A 151 7.10 -2.18 18.14
N LEU A 152 6.02 -1.42 18.02
CA LEU A 152 5.88 0.01 17.73
C LEU A 152 6.77 0.99 18.55
N HIS A 153 7.69 0.53 19.41
CA HIS A 153 8.43 1.33 20.38
C HIS A 153 9.84 1.74 19.91
N ASP A 154 10.47 1.04 18.95
CA ASP A 154 11.91 1.23 18.65
C ASP A 154 12.21 2.11 17.42
N CYS A 155 11.20 2.74 16.80
CA CYS A 155 11.43 3.73 15.73
C CYS A 155 11.94 5.09 16.26
N PHE A 156 12.00 5.27 17.59
CA PHE A 156 12.44 6.52 18.21
C PHE A 156 13.96 6.77 18.15
N SER A 157 14.78 5.77 17.83
CA SER A 157 16.24 5.89 17.94
C SER A 157 16.97 6.20 16.61
N CYS A 158 16.30 6.14 15.45
CA CYS A 158 16.96 6.41 14.15
C CYS A 158 16.94 7.88 13.71
N SER A 159 16.29 8.77 14.46
CA SER A 159 16.24 10.22 14.17
C SER A 159 17.41 11.02 14.76
N MET A 160 18.31 10.39 15.53
CA MET A 160 19.39 11.09 16.26
C MET A 160 20.73 11.18 15.52
N LEU A 161 20.84 10.76 14.26
CA LEU A 161 22.06 10.94 13.46
C LEU A 161 21.78 11.76 12.20
N SER A 162 21.70 13.07 12.42
CA SER A 162 21.76 14.08 11.36
C SER A 162 23.12 14.06 10.67
N SER A 163 23.13 13.88 9.34
CA SER A 163 23.76 14.80 8.37
C SER A 163 24.04 14.08 7.05
N SER A 164 23.17 14.29 6.05
CA SER A 164 23.51 14.58 4.65
C SER A 164 22.38 14.25 3.66
N SER A 165 22.14 15.19 2.75
CA SER A 165 21.40 15.08 1.47
C SER A 165 19.85 15.06 1.48
N PRO A 166 19.17 16.13 0.99
CA PRO A 166 17.71 16.27 0.99
C PRO A 166 16.94 15.32 0.04
N LEU A 167 17.63 14.50 -0.76
CA LEU A 167 17.00 13.54 -1.67
C LEU A 167 16.72 12.16 -1.00
N CYS A 168 17.51 11.77 0.00
CA CYS A 168 17.38 10.48 0.71
C CYS A 168 16.14 10.45 1.63
N ILE A 169 15.81 11.59 2.22
CA ILE A 169 14.58 11.80 3.02
C ILE A 169 13.30 11.60 2.16
N SER A 170 13.36 11.66 0.83
CA SER A 170 12.15 11.72 -0.01
C SER A 170 11.56 10.38 -0.48
N LEU A 171 12.35 9.30 -0.55
CA LEU A 171 11.93 8.01 -1.14
C LEU A 171 11.64 6.93 -0.10
N LEU A 172 12.42 6.90 0.98
CA LEU A 172 12.17 6.07 2.17
C LEU A 172 10.93 6.58 2.92
N SER A 173 10.83 7.90 3.08
CA SER A 173 9.62 8.55 3.58
C SER A 173 8.39 8.13 2.77
N ARG A 174 8.40 8.20 1.43
CA ARG A 174 7.20 7.83 0.64
C ARG A 174 6.72 6.39 0.79
N HIS A 175 7.61 5.40 0.88
CA HIS A 175 7.20 3.99 1.02
C HIS A 175 6.79 3.66 2.46
N PHE A 176 7.51 4.19 3.46
CA PHE A 176 7.11 4.05 4.87
C PHE A 176 5.79 4.77 5.13
N LEU A 177 5.63 6.00 4.65
CA LEU A 177 4.38 6.76 4.75
C LEU A 177 3.24 6.06 4.01
N ALA A 178 3.47 5.52 2.80
CA ALA A 178 2.45 4.76 2.08
C ALA A 178 1.98 3.53 2.88
N PHE A 179 2.90 2.84 3.58
CA PHE A 179 2.57 1.73 4.48
C PHE A 179 1.85 2.18 5.76
N SER A 180 2.18 3.36 6.28
CA SER A 180 1.48 3.94 7.42
C SER A 180 0.05 4.31 7.01
N PHE A 181 -0.14 4.94 5.84
CA PHE A 181 -1.45 5.41 5.40
C PHE A 181 -2.40 4.30 4.91
N SER A 182 -1.91 3.08 4.66
CA SER A 182 -2.75 1.94 4.26
C SER A 182 -3.41 1.21 5.44
N GLN A 183 -3.08 1.58 6.68
CA GLN A 183 -3.59 0.90 7.88
C GLN A 183 -5.01 1.34 8.25
N LEU A 184 -5.94 0.39 8.20
CA LEU A 184 -7.34 0.57 8.56
C LEU A 184 -7.74 -0.40 9.65
N MET A 185 -8.36 0.09 10.72
CA MET A 185 -9.07 -0.74 11.68
C MET A 185 -10.53 -0.81 11.25
N ILE A 186 -11.04 -2.03 11.07
CA ILE A 186 -12.42 -2.29 10.62
C ILE A 186 -13.17 -2.97 11.76
N SER A 187 -14.22 -2.32 12.26
CA SER A 187 -15.03 -2.80 13.37
C SER A 187 -16.48 -3.03 12.93
N PHE A 188 -17.00 -4.23 13.18
CA PHE A 188 -18.34 -4.67 12.81
C PHE A 188 -19.28 -4.65 14.01
N TYR A 189 -20.45 -4.03 13.85
CA TYR A 189 -21.48 -3.99 14.88
C TYR A 189 -22.81 -4.48 14.35
N TYR A 190 -23.49 -5.34 15.13
CA TYR A 190 -24.86 -5.76 14.86
C TYR A 190 -25.80 -5.31 15.98
N GLY A 191 -26.75 -4.43 15.67
CA GLY A 191 -27.66 -3.85 16.67
C GLY A 191 -26.90 -3.15 17.80
N GLY A 192 -25.82 -2.45 17.46
CA GLY A 192 -24.97 -1.74 18.41
C GLY A 192 -23.98 -2.60 19.20
N LYS A 193 -24.04 -3.94 19.11
CA LYS A 193 -23.06 -4.84 19.74
C LYS A 193 -21.84 -5.00 18.83
N LEU A 194 -20.63 -4.73 19.35
CA LEU A 194 -19.37 -5.03 18.65
C LEU A 194 -19.25 -6.55 18.48
N MET A 195 -19.13 -7.00 17.24
CA MET A 195 -19.05 -8.42 16.90
C MET A 195 -17.61 -8.86 16.66
N TYR A 196 -16.84 -8.04 15.94
CA TYR A 196 -15.49 -8.35 15.50
C TYR A 196 -14.78 -7.07 15.06
N ASN A 197 -13.45 -7.00 15.21
CA ASN A 197 -12.62 -6.01 14.57
C ASN A 197 -11.38 -6.64 13.93
N THR A 198 -10.82 -5.97 12.92
CA THR A 198 -9.63 -6.45 12.23
C THR A 198 -8.79 -5.31 11.68
N LEU A 199 -7.47 -5.52 11.65
CA LEU A 199 -6.52 -4.60 11.06
C LEU A 199 -6.27 -5.01 9.60
N VAL A 200 -6.48 -4.06 8.69
CA VAL A 200 -6.12 -4.17 7.27
C VAL A 200 -4.87 -3.34 7.05
N THR A 201 -3.81 -3.98 6.57
CA THR A 201 -2.53 -3.33 6.24
C THR A 201 -2.21 -3.41 4.74
N HIS A 202 -3.05 -4.11 3.98
CA HIS A 202 -2.81 -4.39 2.56
C HIS A 202 -2.76 -3.08 1.74
N PRO A 203 -1.73 -2.86 0.89
CA PRO A 203 -1.52 -1.59 0.19
C PRO A 203 -2.61 -1.26 -0.84
N GLU A 204 -3.27 -2.27 -1.39
CA GLU A 204 -4.43 -2.05 -2.25
C GLU A 204 -5.75 -1.88 -1.49
N GLY A 205 -5.73 -2.02 -0.17
CA GLY A 205 -6.90 -2.00 0.68
C GLY A 205 -7.58 -3.37 0.79
N CYS A 206 -8.87 -3.37 1.08
CA CYS A 206 -9.65 -4.57 1.30
C CYS A 206 -11.00 -4.60 0.56
N ARG A 207 -11.48 -5.81 0.32
CA ARG A 207 -12.86 -6.10 -0.04
C ARG A 207 -13.60 -6.58 1.19
N ILE A 208 -14.73 -5.97 1.50
CA ILE A 208 -15.58 -6.34 2.63
C ILE A 208 -16.87 -6.96 2.11
N SER A 209 -17.03 -8.27 2.28
CA SER A 209 -18.20 -9.02 1.81
C SER A 209 -18.49 -10.23 2.71
N PRO A 210 -19.73 -10.70 2.80
CA PRO A 210 -20.07 -11.94 3.52
C PRO A 210 -19.21 -13.10 3.01
N GLN A 211 -18.90 -14.04 3.90
CA GLN A 211 -18.16 -15.23 3.50
C GLN A 211 -19.02 -16.07 2.54
N GLN A 212 -18.49 -16.36 1.36
CA GLN A 212 -19.17 -17.19 0.37
C GLN A 212 -18.88 -18.67 0.65
N HIS A 213 -19.91 -19.49 0.69
CA HIS A 213 -19.73 -20.95 0.71
C HIS A 213 -19.25 -21.41 -0.66
N LEU A 214 -18.09 -22.06 -0.68
CA LEU A 214 -17.43 -22.70 -1.84
C LEU A 214 -18.45 -23.42 -2.74
N GLY A 215 -18.85 -22.80 -3.85
CA GLY A 215 -19.88 -23.37 -4.73
C GLY A 215 -20.15 -22.64 -6.04
N ARG A 216 -19.72 -21.38 -6.18
CA ARG A 216 -19.57 -20.72 -7.48
C ARG A 216 -18.21 -20.05 -7.50
N GLY A 217 -17.38 -20.36 -8.50
CA GLY A 217 -16.10 -19.66 -8.70
C GLY A 217 -16.36 -18.16 -8.62
N ALA A 218 -15.73 -17.49 -7.67
CA ALA A 218 -15.93 -16.06 -7.46
C ALA A 218 -15.27 -15.32 -8.63
N PRO A 219 -16.03 -14.75 -9.59
CA PRO A 219 -15.43 -14.06 -10.73
C PRO A 219 -14.85 -12.69 -10.33
N TYR A 220 -14.76 -12.41 -9.03
CA TYR A 220 -14.37 -11.11 -8.46
C TYR A 220 -13.39 -11.23 -7.29
N SER A 221 -12.82 -12.42 -7.03
CA SER A 221 -11.68 -12.55 -6.12
C SER A 221 -10.41 -12.16 -6.88
N SER A 222 -10.18 -10.86 -7.02
CA SER A 222 -8.86 -10.37 -7.41
C SER A 222 -7.94 -10.55 -6.22
N ASP A 223 -6.84 -11.30 -6.39
CA ASP A 223 -5.82 -11.55 -5.34
C ASP A 223 -5.03 -10.29 -4.96
N SER A 224 -5.43 -9.14 -5.51
CA SER A 224 -4.81 -7.85 -5.30
C SER A 224 -5.31 -7.12 -4.05
N MET A 225 -6.39 -7.56 -3.39
CA MET A 225 -6.91 -6.93 -2.16
C MET A 225 -7.12 -7.94 -1.03
N GLN A 226 -6.99 -7.49 0.22
CA GLN A 226 -7.32 -8.32 1.39
C GLN A 226 -8.83 -8.57 1.47
N ASN A 227 -9.24 -9.83 1.65
CA ASN A 227 -10.65 -10.16 1.88
C ASN A 227 -10.98 -10.07 3.37
N VAL A 228 -12.00 -9.26 3.70
CA VAL A 228 -12.53 -9.10 5.05
C VAL A 228 -13.98 -9.52 5.04
N HIS A 229 -14.37 -10.33 6.02
CA HIS A 229 -15.70 -10.94 6.05
C HIS A 229 -16.59 -10.34 7.12
N PHE A 230 -17.86 -10.12 6.76
CA PHE A 230 -18.90 -9.81 7.74
C PHE A 230 -19.05 -11.00 8.70
N PRO A 231 -19.17 -10.76 10.02
CA PRO A 231 -19.44 -11.83 10.98
C PRO A 231 -20.72 -12.59 10.64
N PRO A 232 -20.76 -13.92 10.80
CA PRO A 232 -21.95 -14.71 10.54
C PRO A 232 -23.11 -14.27 11.44
N ALA A 233 -24.33 -14.24 10.90
CA ALA A 233 -25.51 -13.84 11.66
C ALA A 233 -25.81 -14.81 12.82
N GLU A 234 -25.31 -16.04 12.74
CA GLU A 234 -25.41 -17.08 13.77
C GLU A 234 -24.87 -16.63 15.14
N LEU A 235 -23.97 -15.64 15.16
CA LEU A 235 -23.43 -15.04 16.39
C LEU A 235 -24.41 -14.10 17.11
N ILE A 236 -25.54 -13.76 16.47
CA ILE A 236 -26.56 -12.88 17.05
C ILE A 236 -27.48 -13.70 17.96
N GLU A 237 -27.59 -13.33 19.23
CA GLU A 237 -28.42 -14.02 20.21
C GLU A 237 -29.92 -13.88 19.94
N TYR A 238 -30.39 -12.66 19.65
CA TYR A 238 -31.80 -12.37 19.46
C TYR A 238 -32.32 -12.83 18.09
N GLU A 239 -33.26 -13.78 18.08
CA GLU A 239 -33.74 -14.46 16.86
C GLU A 239 -34.30 -13.53 15.80
N ARG A 240 -35.11 -12.53 16.21
CA ARG A 240 -35.71 -11.59 15.26
C ARG A 240 -34.64 -10.73 14.59
N GLN A 241 -33.66 -10.23 15.34
CA GLN A 241 -32.52 -9.50 14.76
C GLN A 241 -31.70 -10.42 13.85
N ARG A 242 -31.38 -11.63 14.30
CA ARG A 242 -30.66 -12.65 13.51
C ARG A 242 -31.31 -12.87 12.15
N TYR A 243 -32.63 -13.04 12.11
CA TYR A 243 -33.39 -13.25 10.89
C TYR A 243 -33.21 -12.08 9.90
N PHE A 244 -33.38 -10.84 10.36
CA PHE A 244 -33.24 -9.67 9.50
C PHE A 244 -31.80 -9.42 9.06
N THR A 245 -30.82 -9.57 9.96
CA THR A 245 -29.40 -9.43 9.62
C THR A 245 -28.98 -10.49 8.60
N ARG A 246 -29.40 -11.75 8.75
CA ARG A 246 -29.12 -12.82 7.76
C ARG A 246 -29.70 -12.48 6.38
N LYS A 247 -30.94 -12.01 6.33
CA LYS A 247 -31.58 -11.59 5.08
C LYS A 247 -30.81 -10.43 4.42
N LEU A 248 -30.38 -9.45 5.21
CA LEU A 248 -29.60 -8.33 4.72
C LEU A 248 -28.21 -8.76 4.19
N LEU A 249 -27.51 -9.66 4.87
CA LEU A 249 -26.21 -10.20 4.42
C LEU A 249 -26.31 -10.84 3.02
N GLY A 250 -27.43 -11.49 2.68
CA GLY A 250 -27.68 -12.02 1.32
C GLY A 250 -27.68 -10.95 0.23
N HIS A 251 -27.93 -9.67 0.56
CA HIS A 251 -27.84 -8.55 -0.39
C HIS A 251 -26.46 -7.86 -0.39
N LEU A 252 -25.52 -8.34 0.43
CA LEU A 252 -24.16 -7.79 0.59
C LEU A 252 -23.08 -8.63 -0.11
N GLU A 253 -23.42 -9.67 -0.86
CA GLU A 253 -22.47 -10.62 -1.48
C GLU A 253 -21.36 -9.97 -2.32
N ARG A 254 -21.69 -8.94 -3.11
CA ARG A 254 -20.69 -8.19 -3.89
C ARG A 254 -19.84 -7.26 -3.02
N GLY A 255 -20.32 -6.91 -1.84
CA GLY A 255 -19.59 -6.15 -0.83
C GLY A 255 -19.30 -4.70 -1.18
N VAL A 256 -18.28 -4.18 -0.53
CA VAL A 256 -17.66 -2.87 -0.80
C VAL A 256 -16.15 -3.05 -0.94
N LEU A 257 -15.52 -2.21 -1.75
CA LEU A 257 -14.06 -2.11 -1.85
C LEU A 257 -13.62 -0.86 -1.09
N VAL A 258 -12.65 -0.98 -0.20
CA VAL A 258 -12.12 0.12 0.61
C VAL A 258 -10.61 0.18 0.42
N ARG A 259 -10.08 1.38 0.16
CA ARG A 259 -8.63 1.63 0.05
C ARG A 259 -8.27 2.90 0.79
N ALA A 260 -7.15 2.89 1.49
CA ALA A 260 -6.59 4.07 2.12
C ALA A 260 -5.26 4.45 1.47
N ASN A 261 -4.99 5.75 1.43
CA ASN A 261 -3.72 6.33 1.01
C ASN A 261 -3.50 7.67 1.76
N GLN A 262 -2.48 8.42 1.37
CA GLN A 262 -2.14 9.72 1.97
C GLN A 262 -3.24 10.80 1.87
N GLU A 263 -4.16 10.69 0.91
CA GLU A 263 -5.27 11.64 0.74
C GLU A 263 -6.47 11.30 1.62
N GLY A 264 -6.59 10.02 2.01
CA GLY A 264 -7.63 9.52 2.90
C GLY A 264 -8.20 8.17 2.48
N ILE A 265 -9.48 7.96 2.79
CA ILE A 265 -10.16 6.67 2.59
C ILE A 265 -11.12 6.79 1.40
N PHE A 266 -10.98 5.86 0.46
CA PHE A 266 -11.81 5.72 -0.72
C PHE A 266 -12.63 4.44 -0.65
N ILE A 267 -13.88 4.50 -1.09
CA ILE A 267 -14.78 3.37 -1.12
C ILE A 267 -15.49 3.24 -2.47
N LYS A 268 -15.74 2.00 -2.89
CA LYS A 268 -16.62 1.65 -4.00
C LYS A 268 -17.68 0.66 -3.54
N ARG A 269 -18.96 1.05 -3.61
CA ARG A 269 -20.09 0.18 -3.25
C ARG A 269 -20.45 -0.74 -4.41
N LEU A 270 -20.41 -2.06 -4.21
CA LEU A 270 -20.78 -3.05 -5.22
C LEU A 270 -22.04 -3.86 -4.86
N CYS A 271 -22.42 -3.87 -3.58
CA CYS A 271 -23.56 -4.63 -3.06
C CYS A 271 -24.91 -4.12 -3.56
N GLN A 272 -25.92 -5.00 -3.47
CA GLN A 272 -27.29 -4.65 -3.85
C GLN A 272 -27.93 -3.72 -2.82
N SER A 273 -27.67 -3.98 -1.54
CA SER A 273 -28.19 -3.16 -0.44
C SER A 273 -27.71 -1.71 -0.50
N ARG A 274 -28.55 -0.77 -0.04
CA ARG A 274 -28.17 0.63 0.16
C ARG A 274 -27.14 0.74 1.28
N VAL A 275 -26.20 1.67 1.14
CA VAL A 275 -25.17 1.96 2.16
C VAL A 275 -25.16 3.46 2.39
N PHE A 276 -25.29 3.86 3.65
CA PHE A 276 -25.14 5.24 4.09
C PHE A 276 -23.80 5.40 4.79
N CYS A 277 -23.16 6.54 4.59
CA CYS A 277 -21.84 6.86 5.12
C CYS A 277 -21.94 8.12 5.96
N SER A 278 -21.22 8.17 7.08
CA SER A 278 -21.08 9.36 7.93
C SER A 278 -19.66 9.44 8.45
N GLY A 279 -19.02 10.59 8.35
CA GLY A 279 -17.63 10.80 8.75
C GLY A 279 -17.13 12.15 8.25
N LEU A 280 -15.86 12.49 8.52
CA LEU A 280 -15.23 13.74 8.09
C LEU A 280 -15.00 13.77 6.57
N GLY A 281 -16.08 13.87 5.79
CA GLY A 281 -16.10 13.58 4.35
C GLY A 281 -16.58 14.72 3.45
N ASP A 282 -17.35 15.69 3.93
CA ASP A 282 -17.74 16.85 3.12
C ASP A 282 -17.38 18.18 3.80
N GLY A 283 -17.07 19.17 2.97
CA GLY A 283 -16.68 20.51 3.41
C GLY A 283 -17.89 21.40 3.64
N SER A 284 -19.05 20.84 3.98
CA SER A 284 -20.33 21.53 4.01
C SER A 284 -21.09 21.32 5.31
N SER A 285 -20.48 21.69 6.44
CA SER A 285 -21.11 22.57 7.45
C SER A 285 -20.27 22.62 8.72
N GLN A 286 -20.42 23.71 9.46
CA GLN A 286 -19.90 23.87 10.82
C GLN A 286 -20.71 23.06 11.86
N TYR A 287 -21.60 22.16 11.41
CA TYR A 287 -22.53 21.38 12.24
C TYR A 287 -22.65 19.92 11.77
N GLY A 288 -21.54 19.18 11.84
CA GLY A 288 -21.56 17.73 11.67
C GLY A 288 -21.80 17.26 10.23
N SER A 289 -21.07 16.24 9.82
CA SER A 289 -21.27 15.59 8.53
C SER A 289 -22.59 14.82 8.55
N MET A 290 -23.60 15.26 7.80
CA MET A 290 -24.86 14.54 7.68
C MET A 290 -24.63 13.24 6.91
N PRO A 291 -25.19 12.10 7.36
CA PRO A 291 -24.97 10.86 6.64
C PRO A 291 -25.52 10.93 5.21
N TRP A 292 -24.74 10.47 4.24
CA TRP A 292 -25.12 10.47 2.83
C TRP A 292 -25.14 9.06 2.26
N LYS A 293 -25.99 8.84 1.26
CA LYS A 293 -26.10 7.56 0.57
C LYS A 293 -24.95 7.39 -0.42
N LEU A 294 -24.31 6.23 -0.40
CA LEU A 294 -23.28 5.85 -1.38
C LEU A 294 -23.93 5.33 -2.66
N GLU A 295 -23.56 5.94 -3.78
CA GLU A 295 -23.95 5.45 -5.10
C GLU A 295 -23.22 4.17 -5.47
N ARG A 296 -23.90 3.32 -6.24
CA ARG A 296 -23.35 2.01 -6.61
C ARG A 296 -22.35 2.18 -7.75
N ASP A 297 -21.28 1.40 -7.72
CA ASP A 297 -20.24 1.33 -8.74
C ASP A 297 -19.45 2.65 -8.95
N SER A 298 -19.66 3.66 -8.11
CA SER A 298 -18.86 4.89 -8.04
C SER A 298 -17.79 4.80 -6.95
N VAL A 299 -16.57 5.26 -7.25
CA VAL A 299 -15.52 5.47 -6.24
C VAL A 299 -15.72 6.84 -5.62
N VAL A 300 -15.78 6.91 -4.29
CA VAL A 300 -15.92 8.17 -3.55
C VAL A 300 -14.95 8.23 -2.38
N LYS A 301 -14.47 9.43 -2.06
CA LYS A 301 -13.67 9.71 -0.87
C LYS A 301 -14.58 9.91 0.33
N ILE A 302 -14.39 9.14 1.39
CA ILE A 302 -15.23 9.14 2.61
C ILE A 302 -14.52 9.68 3.84
N PHE A 303 -13.20 9.79 3.78
CA PHE A 303 -12.37 10.43 4.79
C PHE A 303 -11.31 11.27 4.08
N ASP A 304 -11.08 12.49 4.54
CA ASP A 304 -10.07 13.39 4.01
C ASP A 304 -8.99 13.63 5.07
N THR A 305 -7.79 13.09 4.83
CA THR A 305 -6.67 13.17 5.75
C THR A 305 -6.21 14.62 5.95
N GLY A 306 -6.24 15.45 4.91
CA GLY A 306 -5.89 16.87 5.01
C GLY A 306 -6.85 17.65 5.91
N ARG A 307 -8.17 17.42 5.76
CA ARG A 307 -9.18 18.04 6.64
C ARG A 307 -9.05 17.55 8.07
N PHE A 308 -8.75 16.27 8.29
CA PHE A 308 -8.50 15.75 9.63
C PHE A 308 -7.34 16.50 10.29
N PHE A 309 -6.23 16.70 9.58
CA PHE A 309 -5.09 17.44 10.12
C PHE A 309 -5.39 18.90 10.45
N GLN A 310 -6.13 19.59 9.59
CA GLN A 310 -6.58 20.96 9.87
C GLN A 310 -7.45 21.00 11.14
N ALA A 311 -8.39 20.06 11.27
CA ALA A 311 -9.21 19.94 12.47
C ALA A 311 -8.37 19.57 13.71
N LEU A 312 -7.35 18.72 13.56
CA LEU A 312 -6.45 18.34 14.64
C LEU A 312 -5.64 19.53 15.16
N GLN A 313 -5.19 20.42 14.26
CA GLN A 313 -4.53 21.67 14.63
C GLN A 313 -5.47 22.62 15.38
N LEU A 314 -6.68 22.84 14.87
CA LEU A 314 -7.69 23.65 15.57
C LEU A 314 -8.06 23.05 16.93
N TYR A 315 -8.12 21.73 17.02
CA TYR A 315 -8.31 21.02 18.28
C TYR A 315 -7.15 21.31 19.22
N GLN A 316 -5.89 21.20 18.77
CA GLN A 316 -4.68 21.49 19.55
C GLN A 316 -4.71 22.92 20.14
N GLU A 317 -5.17 23.89 19.36
CA GLU A 317 -5.36 25.29 19.75
C GLU A 317 -6.59 25.53 20.65
N GLY A 318 -7.38 24.49 20.94
CA GLY A 318 -8.55 24.56 21.82
C GLY A 318 -9.79 25.17 21.17
N GLN A 319 -9.79 25.36 19.85
CA GLN A 319 -10.88 26.04 19.14
C GLN A 319 -12.08 25.14 18.85
N ILE A 320 -11.84 23.85 18.62
CA ILE A 320 -12.87 22.86 18.30
C ILE A 320 -12.76 21.62 19.20
N ALA A 321 -13.78 20.75 19.13
CA ALA A 321 -13.72 19.42 19.75
C ALA A 321 -12.79 18.48 18.96
N ALA A 322 -12.39 17.37 19.58
CA ALA A 322 -11.49 16.38 18.97
C ALA A 322 -12.08 15.85 17.64
N PRO A 323 -11.32 15.85 16.54
CA PRO A 323 -11.79 15.27 15.28
C PRO A 323 -11.90 13.75 15.39
N ASP A 324 -12.94 13.16 14.80
CA ASP A 324 -13.09 11.70 14.73
C ASP A 324 -12.24 11.15 13.58
N PRO A 325 -11.28 10.23 13.84
CA PRO A 325 -10.48 9.56 12.81
C PRO A 325 -11.21 8.41 12.10
N SER A 326 -12.51 8.26 12.36
CA SER A 326 -13.33 7.16 11.85
C SER A 326 -14.42 7.60 10.88
N VAL A 327 -14.84 6.66 10.05
CA VAL A 327 -16.03 6.75 9.20
C VAL A 327 -16.97 5.61 9.58
N THR A 328 -18.26 5.91 9.65
CA THR A 328 -19.33 4.96 9.93
C THR A 328 -20.11 4.66 8.65
N LEU A 329 -20.26 3.38 8.31
CA LEU A 329 -21.14 2.91 7.24
C LEU A 329 -22.33 2.14 7.85
N CYS A 330 -23.52 2.44 7.36
CA CYS A 330 -24.76 1.75 7.71
C CYS A 330 -25.32 1.01 6.50
N PHE A 331 -25.59 -0.28 6.64
CA PHE A 331 -26.05 -1.14 5.54
C PHE A 331 -27.54 -1.43 5.65
N GLY A 332 -28.27 -1.33 4.54
CA GLY A 332 -29.69 -1.70 4.42
C GLY A 332 -30.68 -0.70 5.02
N GLU A 333 -30.23 0.14 5.93
CA GLU A 333 -31.05 1.10 6.66
C GLU A 333 -30.59 2.52 6.40
N GLU A 334 -31.53 3.46 6.47
CA GLU A 334 -31.22 4.88 6.42
C GLU A 334 -30.58 5.33 7.73
N LEU A 335 -29.52 6.11 7.63
CA LEU A 335 -28.82 6.69 8.76
C LEU A 335 -29.15 8.18 8.79
N ASN A 336 -29.97 8.61 9.74
CA ASN A 336 -30.33 10.03 9.87
C ASN A 336 -29.28 10.80 10.68
N ASP A 337 -28.74 10.16 11.71
CA ASP A 337 -27.70 10.68 12.59
C ASP A 337 -26.83 9.52 13.10
N VAL A 338 -25.56 9.79 13.35
CA VAL A 338 -24.58 8.84 13.91
C VAL A 338 -25.03 8.31 15.27
N SER A 339 -25.75 9.12 16.06
CA SER A 339 -26.32 8.68 17.34
C SER A 339 -27.27 7.48 17.19
N SER A 340 -27.95 7.37 16.04
CA SER A 340 -28.87 6.27 15.72
C SER A 340 -28.16 4.98 15.28
N ALA A 341 -26.83 4.98 15.09
CA ALA A 341 -26.09 3.81 14.62
C ALA A 341 -26.27 2.59 15.52
N LYS A 342 -26.43 2.78 16.84
CA LYS A 342 -26.59 1.70 17.81
C LYS A 342 -27.87 0.87 17.61
N SER A 343 -28.90 1.41 16.96
CA SER A 343 -30.14 0.68 16.69
C SER A 343 -30.17 -0.01 15.32
N LYS A 344 -29.13 0.18 14.50
CA LYS A 344 -29.05 -0.38 13.14
C LYS A 344 -28.57 -1.82 13.16
N LEU A 345 -29.08 -2.62 12.23
CA LEU A 345 -28.80 -4.04 12.07
C LEU A 345 -27.32 -4.30 11.77
N ILE A 346 -26.72 -3.51 10.88
CA ILE A 346 -25.32 -3.64 10.47
C ILE A 346 -24.67 -2.26 10.36
N ILE A 347 -23.70 -2.02 11.24
CA ILE A 347 -22.77 -0.89 11.17
C ILE A 347 -21.36 -1.41 10.95
N LEU A 348 -20.62 -0.71 10.10
CA LEU A 348 -19.19 -0.87 9.92
C LEU A 348 -18.51 0.44 10.27
N GLN A 349 -17.57 0.41 11.20
CA GLN A 349 -16.72 1.56 11.49
C GLN A 349 -15.33 1.30 10.90
N ILE A 350 -14.82 2.27 10.14
CA ILE A 350 -13.50 2.22 9.51
C ILE A 350 -12.69 3.36 10.11
N THR A 351 -11.66 3.04 10.88
CA THR A 351 -10.79 4.01 11.54
C THR A 351 -9.44 4.07 10.83
N MET A 352 -8.99 5.28 10.51
CA MET A 352 -7.65 5.50 9.96
C MET A 352 -6.64 5.46 11.11
N VAL A 353 -5.86 4.38 11.19
CA VAL A 353 -5.04 4.04 12.37
C VAL A 353 -4.02 5.13 12.70
N ASN A 354 -3.36 5.69 11.68
CA ASN A 354 -2.43 6.80 11.89
C ASN A 354 -3.10 8.03 12.53
N CYS A 355 -4.27 8.41 12.02
CA CYS A 355 -5.03 9.56 12.53
C CYS A 355 -5.45 9.35 13.99
N GLN A 356 -5.84 8.12 14.33
CA GLN A 356 -6.12 7.72 15.71
C GLN A 356 -4.88 7.89 16.61
N HIS A 357 -3.73 7.35 16.21
CA HIS A 357 -2.50 7.47 17.00
C HIS A 357 -2.09 8.92 17.25
N MET A 358 -2.15 9.79 16.24
CA MET A 358 -1.79 11.19 16.40
C MET A 358 -2.73 11.94 17.36
N LEU A 359 -4.04 11.63 17.31
CA LEU A 359 -5.01 12.20 18.25
C LEU A 359 -4.75 11.73 19.68
N GLU A 360 -4.44 10.44 19.87
CA GLU A 360 -4.09 9.87 21.18
C GLU A 360 -2.84 10.53 21.77
N SER A 361 -1.79 10.71 20.97
CA SER A 361 -0.56 11.39 21.39
C SER A 361 -0.81 12.83 21.86
N LEU A 362 -1.65 13.58 21.15
CA LEU A 362 -2.02 14.95 21.55
C LEU A 362 -2.86 14.98 22.84
N ASN A 363 -3.78 14.03 23.01
CA ASN A 363 -4.58 13.92 24.23
C ASN A 363 -3.72 13.58 25.45
N MET A 364 -2.67 12.78 25.28
CA MET A 364 -1.71 12.45 26.33
C MET A 364 -0.96 13.70 26.82
N ARG A 365 -0.54 14.59 25.89
CA ARG A 365 0.10 15.87 26.21
C ARG A 365 -0.83 16.84 26.95
N ARG A 366 -2.10 16.89 26.57
CA ARG A 366 -3.09 17.80 27.18
C ARG A 366 -3.50 17.39 28.60
N SER A 367 -3.42 16.10 28.92
CA SER A 367 -3.82 15.57 30.23
C SER A 367 -2.71 15.57 31.29
N GLN A 368 -1.46 15.90 30.93
CA GLN A 368 -0.38 16.11 31.88
C GLN A 368 -0.60 17.40 32.69
N PRO A 369 -0.76 17.33 34.03
CA PRO A 369 -0.80 18.52 34.87
C PRO A 369 0.59 19.16 34.90
N TYR A 370 0.68 20.46 34.63
CA TYR A 370 1.90 21.25 34.77
C TYR A 370 2.48 21.10 36.17
N THR A 371 3.53 20.29 36.34
CA THR A 371 4.50 20.47 37.42
C THR A 371 5.68 21.23 36.83
N SER A 372 5.72 22.51 37.14
CA SER A 372 6.86 23.38 36.85
C SER A 372 8.14 22.82 37.44
N SER A 373 9.07 22.42 36.57
CA SER A 373 10.50 22.36 36.84
C SER A 373 11.25 22.60 35.53
N PRO A 374 12.05 23.67 35.41
CA PRO A 374 12.85 23.92 34.22
C PRO A 374 14.14 23.13 34.37
N ASN A 375 14.17 21.87 33.93
CA ASN A 375 15.41 21.20 33.56
C ASN A 375 15.10 19.88 32.84
N VAL A 376 15.40 19.90 31.53
CA VAL A 376 15.84 18.78 30.68
C VAL A 376 14.94 17.54 30.64
N GLU A 377 14.11 17.45 29.60
CA GLU A 377 14.03 16.28 28.71
C GLU A 377 13.21 16.64 27.46
N MET A 378 13.90 16.92 26.36
CA MET A 378 13.38 17.54 25.14
C MET A 378 13.76 16.68 23.93
N SER A 379 13.31 15.41 23.91
CA SER A 379 13.68 14.43 22.87
C SER A 379 12.48 13.90 22.07
N ASP A 380 11.35 13.60 22.72
CA ASP A 380 10.14 13.09 22.04
C ASP A 380 9.25 14.19 21.46
N ASP A 381 9.31 15.38 22.06
CA ASP A 381 8.46 16.52 21.72
C ASP A 381 8.72 17.06 20.31
N VAL A 382 9.97 17.02 19.85
CA VAL A 382 10.38 17.51 18.52
C VAL A 382 10.00 16.51 17.43
N ALA A 383 10.12 15.21 17.68
CA ALA A 383 9.89 14.18 16.67
C ALA A 383 8.41 14.11 16.23
N THR A 384 7.49 14.27 17.18
CA THR A 384 6.04 14.22 16.90
C THR A 384 5.56 15.48 16.20
N GLU A 385 6.04 16.66 16.63
CA GLU A 385 5.72 17.92 15.96
C GLU A 385 6.31 17.94 14.54
N GLN A 386 7.53 17.43 14.37
CA GLN A 386 8.17 17.29 13.07
C GLN A 386 7.41 16.30 12.17
N MET A 387 6.88 15.19 12.70
CA MET A 387 6.00 14.28 11.94
C MET A 387 4.71 14.96 11.52
N ALA A 388 4.03 15.66 12.43
CA ALA A 388 2.81 16.41 12.10
C ALA A 388 3.07 17.46 11.01
N ARG A 389 4.21 18.16 11.08
CA ARG A 389 4.66 19.12 10.05
C ARG A 389 4.96 18.43 8.72
N ILE A 390 5.66 17.30 8.74
CA ILE A 390 5.95 16.50 7.53
C ILE A 390 4.65 16.04 6.87
N TYR A 391 3.70 15.53 7.65
CA TYR A 391 2.39 15.11 7.14
C TYR A 391 1.57 16.28 6.59
N GLN A 392 1.58 17.42 7.29
CA GLN A 392 0.96 18.65 6.83
C GLN A 392 1.56 19.10 5.50
N ASP A 393 2.89 19.16 5.39
CA ASP A 393 3.58 19.56 4.16
C ASP A 393 3.24 18.61 3.00
N LEU A 394 3.25 17.29 3.23
CA LEU A 394 2.92 16.28 2.22
C LEU A 394 1.47 16.36 1.73
N CYS A 395 0.52 16.64 2.64
CA CYS A 395 -0.89 16.81 2.30
C CYS A 395 -1.20 18.20 1.72
N SER A 396 -0.32 19.19 1.91
CA SER A 396 -0.46 20.56 1.37
C SER A 396 -0.03 20.68 -0.09
N TYR A 397 0.74 19.69 -0.62
CA TYR A 397 1.06 19.59 -2.04
C TYR A 397 -0.19 19.19 -2.86
N SER A 398 -1.03 20.17 -3.12
CA SER A 398 -2.00 20.09 -4.21
C SER A 398 -1.24 20.21 -5.54
N VAL A 399 -1.16 19.12 -6.30
CA VAL A 399 -0.83 19.21 -7.73
C VAL A 399 -1.94 20.07 -8.36
N PRO A 400 -1.61 21.13 -9.13
CA PRO A 400 -2.64 21.89 -9.84
C PRO A 400 -3.46 20.92 -10.69
N GLN A 401 -4.77 20.86 -10.46
CA GLN A 401 -5.66 20.17 -11.39
C GLN A 401 -5.47 20.83 -12.74
N ARG A 402 -4.94 20.09 -13.72
CA ARG A 402 -5.01 20.51 -15.12
C ARG A 402 -6.48 20.74 -15.43
N PRO A 403 -6.88 21.92 -15.93
CA PRO A 403 -8.25 22.12 -16.38
C PRO A 403 -8.57 21.05 -17.42
N ALA A 404 -9.74 20.43 -17.31
CA ALA A 404 -10.26 19.60 -18.37
C ALA A 404 -10.25 20.42 -19.67
N CYS A 405 -9.50 19.96 -20.66
CA CYS A 405 -9.56 20.48 -22.02
C CYS A 405 -10.97 20.19 -22.55
N TYR A 406 -11.88 21.13 -22.33
CA TYR A 406 -13.10 21.23 -23.13
C TYR A 406 -12.65 21.65 -24.52
N ARG A 407 -12.66 20.72 -25.47
CA ARG A 407 -12.65 21.08 -26.89
C ARG A 407 -13.99 21.70 -27.21
N ASP A 408 -14.01 23.02 -27.35
CA ASP A 408 -15.13 23.72 -27.98
C ASP A 408 -15.23 23.27 -29.43
N ASN A 409 -16.43 22.81 -29.78
CA ASN A 409 -16.84 22.53 -31.15
C ASN A 409 -16.96 23.86 -31.90
N MET A 410 -16.03 24.13 -32.81
CA MET A 410 -16.20 25.19 -33.81
C MET A 410 -17.12 24.69 -34.93
N PRO A 411 -18.17 25.44 -35.31
CA PRO A 411 -19.02 25.11 -36.45
C PRO A 411 -18.29 25.43 -37.75
N ILE A 412 -18.21 24.43 -38.64
CA ILE A 412 -17.80 24.62 -40.03
C ILE A 412 -18.91 25.43 -40.71
N THR A 413 -18.56 26.60 -41.24
CA THR A 413 -19.44 27.37 -42.12
C THR A 413 -18.68 27.79 -43.38
N ALA A 414 -19.32 27.51 -44.52
CA ALA A 414 -19.06 27.89 -45.91
C ALA A 414 -17.80 27.31 -46.58
#